data_AF-A0A1M5UX05-F1
#
_entry.id   AF-A0A1M5UX05-F1
#
_cell.length_a   1.000
_cell.length_b   1.000
_cell.length_c   1.000
_cell.angle_alpha   90.00
_cell.angle_beta   90.00
_cell.angle_gamma   90.00
#
_symmetry.space_group_name_H-M   'P 1'
#
loop_
_entity.id
_entity.type
_entity.pdbx_description
1 polymer ?
#
loop_
_entity_poly.entity_id
_entity_poly.type
_entity_poly.pdbx_seq_one_letter_code
_entity_poly.pdbx_strand_id
1 'polypeptide(L)'
;MPVSRKRKIVKKNKSSKKKYKPYEAVTQNLYRIDNPFQEEISFEQRIKPFLELAERSTIEFEIEFQKLQEYFKDYDPLYLCSFCVFYFIAEKEGIDKEAIDGRLDFHMFYLEILQCYSLYQERTLSAMPLNEKEEDFKKLLQDLNQHQSFAYFKLSNKATTEEEFGPVMLRLEMMHNTLAVRNWAYEGQMQKIAYELSARISAKFGDKLGFKPEVFLDVLFGLADLSTKKLNAHKNNIRPAIIAKNFNAVFDAYENNMPGVSPTNALSRLNLWEEFGKNLQMLKSFFIEHSDLKLKDIFTIDFEEIKALTNISLSNEDISRIFDPLAYRFGDLSNEDKNHVFLNNPIHSKPFIRLDENKYFSAVPFLFSHLGIDLLEGFIMKEKTLKDVYIKEKGKYLEEKIEKLFKDAFPDAKIFSGSLWTCPTTNKIFENDLIVLIEDFAIIVEAKSGTVSNPAKRGAPERLFQTLKDLVVAPSEQAIRFKNYLQNNKKLHIFKTKSGAKNELDSNLINYYVPLGVTLSN
;
A
#
# COMPACT_ATOMS: atom_id res chain seq x y z
N MET A 1 -1.62 52.53 29.90
CA MET A 1 -1.70 51.06 29.71
C MET A 1 -2.97 50.73 28.94
N PRO A 2 -2.90 50.29 27.68
CA PRO A 2 -4.07 49.78 26.96
C PRO A 2 -4.28 48.32 27.33
N VAL A 3 -5.48 48.03 27.84
CA VAL A 3 -5.93 46.72 28.29
C VAL A 3 -5.96 45.75 27.10
N SER A 4 -5.27 44.62 27.26
CA SER A 4 -5.27 43.53 26.29
C SER A 4 -6.71 43.07 26.03
N ARG A 5 -7.13 43.15 24.76
CA ARG A 5 -8.36 42.49 24.30
C ARG A 5 -8.14 41.00 24.48
N LYS A 6 -8.69 40.43 25.56
CA LYS A 6 -8.88 38.98 25.69
C LYS A 6 -9.53 38.50 24.40
N ARG A 7 -8.77 37.78 23.57
CA ARG A 7 -9.31 36.97 22.48
C ARG A 7 -10.36 36.08 23.13
N LYS A 8 -11.65 36.35 22.86
CA LYS A 8 -12.71 35.38 23.13
C LYS A 8 -12.30 34.12 22.37
N ILE A 9 -11.82 33.12 23.09
CA ILE A 9 -11.79 31.76 22.59
C ILE A 9 -13.25 31.45 22.31
N VAL A 10 -13.63 31.51 21.04
CA VAL A 10 -14.91 31.01 20.57
C VAL A 10 -14.90 29.55 20.97
N LYS A 11 -15.68 29.19 22.01
CA LYS A 11 -16.05 27.80 22.24
C LYS A 11 -16.65 27.34 20.93
N LYS A 12 -15.89 26.57 20.13
CA LYS A 12 -16.45 25.86 18.98
C LYS A 12 -17.56 25.01 19.58
N ASN A 13 -18.81 25.41 19.34
CA ASN A 13 -19.93 24.51 19.46
C ASN A 13 -19.50 23.23 18.72
N LYS A 14 -19.68 22.06 19.34
CA LYS A 14 -19.59 20.78 18.65
C LYS A 14 -20.62 20.86 17.51
N SER A 15 -20.23 21.38 16.36
CA SER A 15 -21.08 21.37 15.19
C SER A 15 -21.35 19.90 14.93
N SER A 16 -22.60 19.56 14.67
CA SER A 16 -22.95 18.24 14.16
C SER A 16 -22.02 17.98 12.96
N LYS A 17 -21.02 17.11 13.12
CA LYS A 17 -20.13 16.74 12.01
C LYS A 17 -21.04 16.35 10.84
N LYS A 18 -20.85 16.99 9.68
CA LYS A 18 -21.59 16.67 8.46
C LYS A 18 -21.49 15.15 8.24
N LYS A 19 -22.63 14.47 8.11
CA LYS A 19 -22.66 13.06 7.73
C LYS A 19 -22.48 12.98 6.21
N TYR A 20 -21.33 12.51 5.77
CA TYR A 20 -21.06 12.28 4.36
C TYR A 20 -21.77 11.01 3.87
N LYS A 21 -22.27 11.05 2.64
CA LYS A 21 -22.79 9.86 1.95
C LYS A 21 -21.64 9.11 1.26
N PRO A 22 -21.78 7.79 1.03
CA PRO A 22 -20.86 7.06 0.17
C PRO A 22 -20.67 7.76 -1.19
N TYR A 23 -19.41 7.86 -1.62
CA TYR A 23 -18.96 8.49 -2.87
C TYR A 23 -19.21 10.01 -2.95
N GLU A 24 -19.58 10.66 -1.85
CA GLU A 24 -19.67 12.10 -1.79
C GLU A 24 -18.27 12.72 -1.80
N ALA A 25 -17.98 13.55 -2.80
CA ALA A 25 -16.71 14.26 -2.88
C ALA A 25 -16.50 15.18 -1.66
N VAL A 26 -15.33 15.07 -1.04
CA VAL A 26 -14.97 15.90 0.11
C VAL A 26 -14.18 17.11 -0.37
N THR A 27 -14.69 18.30 -0.10
CA THR A 27 -13.99 19.56 -0.40
C THR A 27 -13.18 20.02 0.80
N GLN A 28 -11.85 20.00 0.66
CA GLN A 28 -10.92 20.58 1.62
C GLN A 28 -10.54 22.00 1.18
N ASN A 29 -10.47 22.94 2.12
CA ASN A 29 -9.98 24.28 1.80
C ASN A 29 -8.46 24.28 1.79
N LEU A 30 -7.85 24.94 0.81
CA LEU A 30 -6.44 25.21 0.82
C LEU A 30 -6.14 26.31 1.86
N TYR A 31 -5.31 26.00 2.84
CA TYR A 31 -4.85 26.97 3.83
C TYR A 31 -3.36 27.24 3.64
N ARG A 32 -2.99 28.52 3.57
CA ARG A 32 -1.59 28.93 3.69
C ARG A 32 -1.26 29.04 5.17
N ILE A 33 -0.24 28.30 5.59
CA ILE A 33 0.35 28.47 6.92
C ILE A 33 1.60 29.32 6.72
N ASP A 34 1.63 30.49 7.37
CA ASP A 34 2.83 31.32 7.39
C ASP A 34 3.93 30.63 8.21
N ASN A 35 5.19 30.87 7.86
CA ASN A 35 6.33 30.26 8.55
C ASN A 35 6.23 30.53 10.07
N PRO A 36 6.03 29.49 10.91
CA PRO A 36 5.85 29.68 12.34
C PRO A 36 7.17 29.99 13.06
N PHE A 37 8.31 29.84 12.39
CA PHE A 37 9.63 30.11 12.95
C PHE A 37 9.99 31.59 12.78
N GLN A 38 10.50 32.20 13.86
CA GLN A 38 11.10 33.54 13.81
C GLN A 38 12.40 33.49 13.00
N GLU A 39 12.73 34.55 12.26
CA GLU A 39 13.88 34.63 11.34
C GLU A 39 15.25 34.41 12.01
N GLU A 40 15.32 34.42 13.35
CA GLU A 40 16.57 34.46 14.13
C GLU A 40 17.04 33.11 14.72
N ILE A 41 16.36 31.99 14.49
CA ILE A 41 16.79 30.69 15.06
C ILE A 41 17.93 30.10 14.24
N SER A 42 19.07 29.80 14.88
CA SER A 42 20.24 29.19 14.22
C SER A 42 19.94 27.77 13.72
N PHE A 43 20.68 27.30 12.70
CA PHE A 43 20.50 25.94 12.17
C PHE A 43 20.66 24.86 13.26
N GLU A 44 21.67 24.99 14.12
CA GLU A 44 21.90 24.08 15.25
C GLU A 44 20.68 24.04 16.20
N GLN A 45 20.09 25.21 16.50
CA GLN A 45 18.88 25.29 17.33
C GLN A 45 17.65 24.69 16.65
N ARG A 46 17.56 24.73 15.31
CA ARG A 46 16.46 24.10 14.55
C ARG A 46 16.57 22.57 14.53
N ILE A 47 17.77 22.02 14.47
CA ILE A 47 18.00 20.57 14.39
C ILE A 47 17.87 19.88 15.75
N LYS A 48 18.28 20.56 16.84
CA LYS A 48 18.28 19.99 18.19
C LYS A 48 16.96 19.29 18.59
N PRO A 49 15.76 19.89 18.39
CA PRO A 49 14.50 19.21 18.71
C PRO A 49 14.27 17.91 17.95
N PHE A 50 14.74 17.79 16.70
CA PHE A 50 14.63 16.57 15.91
C PHE A 50 15.49 15.44 16.49
N LEU A 51 16.69 15.77 16.96
CA LEU A 51 17.61 14.81 17.57
C LEU A 51 17.09 14.34 18.94
N GLU A 52 16.66 15.27 19.79
CA GLU A 52 16.06 14.94 21.10
C GLU A 52 14.80 14.07 20.94
N LEU A 53 13.97 14.38 19.94
CA LEU A 53 12.80 13.57 19.61
C LEU A 53 13.19 12.16 19.14
N ALA A 54 14.22 12.04 18.30
CA ALA A 54 14.69 10.76 17.79
C ALA A 54 15.26 9.86 18.89
N GLU A 55 16.07 10.42 19.80
CA GLU A 55 16.66 9.69 20.93
C GLU A 55 15.57 9.14 21.85
N ARG A 56 14.64 10.01 22.28
CA ARG A 56 13.51 9.60 23.11
C ARG A 56 12.67 8.52 22.40
N SER A 57 12.34 8.73 21.14
CA SER A 57 11.49 7.79 20.39
C SER A 57 12.16 6.45 20.14
N THR A 58 13.49 6.39 20.07
CA THR A 58 14.22 5.11 19.99
C THR A 58 14.03 4.28 21.26
N ILE A 59 14.03 4.91 22.43
CA ILE A 59 13.81 4.24 23.72
C ILE A 59 12.34 3.80 23.85
N GLU A 60 11.39 4.69 23.56
CA GLU A 60 9.97 4.38 23.66
C GLU A 60 9.56 3.26 22.69
N PHE A 61 10.14 3.22 21.49
CA PHE A 61 9.92 2.13 20.54
C PHE A 61 10.25 0.76 21.14
N GLU A 62 11.37 0.64 21.85
CA GLU A 62 11.78 -0.61 22.50
C GLU A 62 10.78 -1.05 23.59
N ILE A 63 10.26 -0.09 24.35
CA ILE A 63 9.25 -0.33 25.39
C ILE A 63 7.94 -0.82 24.76
N GLU A 64 7.44 -0.11 23.74
CA GLU A 64 6.21 -0.50 23.04
C GLU A 64 6.37 -1.84 22.32
N PHE A 65 7.55 -2.12 21.75
CA PHE A 65 7.80 -3.41 21.10
C PHE A 65 7.71 -4.57 22.11
N GLN A 66 8.30 -4.42 23.30
CA GLN A 66 8.19 -5.44 24.35
C GLN A 66 6.73 -5.66 24.79
N LYS A 67 5.97 -4.58 24.98
CA LYS A 67 4.52 -4.69 25.29
C LYS A 67 3.77 -5.46 24.21
N LEU A 68 4.05 -5.18 22.93
CA LEU A 68 3.44 -5.93 21.82
C LEU A 68 3.77 -7.43 21.87
N GLN A 69 5.01 -7.79 22.22
CA GLN A 69 5.38 -9.20 22.39
C GLN A 69 4.59 -9.86 23.54
N GLU A 70 4.33 -9.15 24.64
CA GLU A 70 3.47 -9.67 25.72
C GLU A 70 2.03 -9.89 25.26
N TYR A 71 1.46 -9.00 24.44
CA TYR A 71 0.13 -9.23 23.83
C TYR A 71 0.10 -10.53 23.01
N PHE A 72 1.16 -10.86 22.28
CA PHE A 72 1.22 -12.11 21.53
C PHE A 72 1.38 -13.36 22.41
N LYS A 73 1.73 -13.23 23.70
CA LYS A 73 1.71 -14.35 24.67
C LYS A 73 0.34 -14.55 25.30
N ASP A 74 -0.44 -13.48 25.42
CA ASP A 74 -1.78 -13.52 26.04
C ASP A 74 -2.89 -13.83 25.03
N TYR A 75 -2.74 -13.38 23.78
CA TYR A 75 -3.77 -13.43 22.74
C TYR A 75 -3.31 -14.17 21.49
N ASP A 76 -4.26 -14.77 20.76
CA ASP A 76 -3.98 -15.34 19.43
C ASP A 76 -3.61 -14.20 18.45
N PRO A 77 -2.40 -14.21 17.86
CA PRO A 77 -1.99 -13.12 16.97
C PRO A 77 -2.87 -12.97 15.73
N LEU A 78 -3.48 -14.05 15.23
CA LEU A 78 -4.42 -13.96 14.12
C LEU A 78 -5.71 -13.25 14.53
N TYR A 79 -6.16 -13.48 15.76
CA TYR A 79 -7.30 -12.78 16.34
C TYR A 79 -6.99 -11.28 16.45
N LEU A 80 -5.82 -10.89 17.00
CA LEU A 80 -5.43 -9.49 17.10
C LEU A 80 -5.41 -8.78 15.74
N CYS A 81 -4.80 -9.41 14.72
CA CYS A 81 -4.77 -8.84 13.37
C CYS A 81 -6.19 -8.65 12.80
N SER A 82 -7.03 -9.68 12.92
CA SER A 82 -8.39 -9.67 12.38
C SER A 82 -9.31 -8.70 13.13
N PHE A 83 -9.11 -8.56 14.43
CA PHE A 83 -9.79 -7.59 15.29
C PHE A 83 -9.49 -6.16 14.82
N CYS A 84 -8.21 -5.83 14.56
CA CYS A 84 -7.85 -4.52 14.03
C CYS A 84 -8.53 -4.23 12.69
N VAL A 85 -8.61 -5.21 11.79
CA VAL A 85 -9.34 -5.00 10.52
C VAL A 85 -10.81 -4.70 10.81
N PHE A 86 -11.47 -5.52 11.62
CA PHE A 86 -12.91 -5.42 11.84
C PHE A 86 -13.33 -4.13 12.57
N TYR A 87 -12.60 -3.73 13.62
CA TYR A 87 -12.96 -2.62 14.50
C TYR A 87 -12.28 -1.30 14.15
N PHE A 88 -11.05 -1.32 13.60
CA PHE A 88 -10.29 -0.10 13.36
C PHE A 88 -10.22 0.33 11.89
N ILE A 89 -10.38 -0.59 10.94
CA ILE A 89 -10.20 -0.32 9.50
C ILE A 89 -11.51 -0.43 8.72
N ALA A 90 -12.35 -1.44 9.01
CA ALA A 90 -13.49 -1.77 8.17
C ALA A 90 -14.58 -0.70 8.21
N GLU A 91 -14.69 0.05 7.11
CA GLU A 91 -15.70 1.08 6.92
C GLU A 91 -16.74 0.69 5.87
N LYS A 92 -17.81 1.49 5.79
CA LYS A 92 -18.75 1.38 4.69
C LYS A 92 -18.08 1.82 3.39
N GLU A 93 -18.22 1.00 2.36
CA GLU A 93 -17.73 1.31 1.01
C GLU A 93 -18.14 2.71 0.55
N GLY A 94 -17.21 3.41 -0.10
CA GLY A 94 -17.38 4.77 -0.59
C GLY A 94 -17.22 5.87 0.47
N ILE A 95 -16.90 5.55 1.72
CA ILE A 95 -16.55 6.55 2.74
C ILE A 95 -15.03 6.68 2.85
N ASP A 96 -14.53 7.86 2.53
CA ASP A 96 -13.13 8.22 2.73
C ASP A 96 -12.96 9.01 4.05
N LYS A 97 -12.64 8.29 5.13
CA LYS A 97 -12.43 8.91 6.44
C LYS A 97 -11.24 9.86 6.46
N GLU A 98 -10.17 9.54 5.72
CA GLU A 98 -8.98 10.38 5.68
C GLU A 98 -9.31 11.73 5.04
N ALA A 99 -10.03 11.72 3.92
CA ALA A 99 -10.49 12.94 3.29
C ALA A 99 -11.47 13.73 4.18
N ILE A 100 -12.34 13.07 4.94
CA ILE A 100 -13.33 13.72 5.83
C ILE A 100 -12.68 14.35 7.06
N ASP A 101 -11.86 13.60 7.79
CA ASP A 101 -11.30 14.00 9.09
C ASP A 101 -9.90 14.62 8.95
N GLY A 102 -9.27 14.53 7.78
CA GLY A 102 -7.90 14.97 7.51
C GLY A 102 -6.83 14.07 8.14
N ARG A 103 -7.22 12.91 8.66
CA ARG A 103 -6.36 11.91 9.30
C ARG A 103 -7.08 10.57 9.40
N LEU A 104 -6.30 9.50 9.58
CA LEU A 104 -6.81 8.19 9.99
C LEU A 104 -6.47 7.95 11.45
N ASP A 105 -7.41 7.39 12.21
CA ASP A 105 -7.13 6.96 13.58
C ASP A 105 -6.33 5.64 13.61
N PHE A 106 -6.37 4.83 12.55
CA PHE A 106 -5.57 3.62 12.42
C PHE A 106 -5.18 3.42 10.95
N HIS A 107 -3.87 3.35 10.68
CA HIS A 107 -3.36 3.25 9.32
C HIS A 107 -3.17 1.78 8.92
N MET A 108 -3.34 1.48 7.62
CA MET A 108 -3.21 0.11 7.11
C MET A 108 -1.80 -0.48 7.35
N PHE A 109 -0.75 0.34 7.28
CA PHE A 109 0.59 -0.14 7.55
C PHE A 109 0.82 -0.58 8.99
N TYR A 110 0.02 -0.11 9.96
CA TYR A 110 0.09 -0.63 11.34
C TYR A 110 -0.25 -2.12 11.39
N LEU A 111 -1.22 -2.54 10.57
CA LEU A 111 -1.62 -3.95 10.46
C LEU A 111 -0.53 -4.78 9.79
N GLU A 112 0.19 -4.22 8.81
CA GLU A 112 1.32 -4.89 8.17
C GLU A 112 2.45 -5.14 9.16
N ILE A 113 2.75 -4.16 10.02
CA ILE A 113 3.74 -4.30 11.08
C ILE A 113 3.28 -5.32 12.12
N LEU A 114 1.99 -5.28 12.51
CA LEU A 114 1.41 -6.23 13.47
C LEU A 114 1.50 -7.68 12.94
N GLN A 115 1.08 -7.92 11.70
CA GLN A 115 1.19 -9.25 11.09
C GLN A 115 2.65 -9.69 11.01
N CYS A 116 3.58 -8.81 10.61
CA CYS A 116 4.99 -9.15 10.57
C CYS A 116 5.53 -9.54 11.95
N TYR A 117 5.29 -8.73 12.98
CA TYR A 117 5.79 -9.02 14.32
C TYR A 117 5.11 -10.21 14.98
N SER A 118 3.91 -10.61 14.55
CA SER A 118 3.29 -11.85 15.00
C SER A 118 4.11 -13.10 14.63
N LEU A 119 4.97 -13.02 13.61
CA LEU A 119 5.78 -14.12 13.10
C LEU A 119 7.15 -14.25 13.78
N TYR A 120 7.46 -13.39 14.76
CA TYR A 120 8.72 -13.42 15.50
C TYR A 120 8.76 -14.53 16.55
N GLN A 121 7.59 -15.05 16.94
CA GLN A 121 7.46 -16.09 17.96
C GLN A 121 6.44 -17.15 17.53
N GLU A 122 6.39 -18.24 18.30
CA GLU A 122 5.38 -19.27 18.15
C GLU A 122 3.98 -18.72 18.40
N ARG A 123 2.98 -19.34 17.74
CA ARG A 123 1.60 -18.90 17.87
C ARG A 123 1.03 -19.31 19.23
N THR A 124 0.55 -18.33 19.98
CA THR A 124 -0.31 -18.56 21.13
C THR A 124 -1.74 -18.86 20.67
N LEU A 125 -2.36 -19.91 21.20
CA LEU A 125 -3.79 -20.16 21.03
C LEU A 125 -4.52 -19.74 22.31
N SER A 126 -5.26 -18.64 22.21
CA SER A 126 -6.01 -18.07 23.33
C SER A 126 -7.42 -17.70 22.88
N ALA A 127 -8.39 -17.97 23.75
CA ALA A 127 -9.77 -17.53 23.59
C ALA A 127 -10.08 -16.27 24.43
N MET A 128 -9.04 -15.60 24.94
CA MET A 128 -9.19 -14.38 25.72
C MET A 128 -9.65 -13.23 24.81
N PRO A 129 -10.79 -12.57 25.10
CA PRO A 129 -11.24 -11.42 24.32
C PRO A 129 -10.39 -10.18 24.64
N LEU A 130 -10.19 -9.32 23.65
CA LEU A 130 -9.40 -8.08 23.81
C LEU A 130 -10.13 -7.04 24.67
N ASN A 131 -11.45 -6.91 24.46
CA ASN A 131 -12.42 -6.12 25.25
C ASN A 131 -11.85 -4.84 25.89
N GLU A 132 -11.64 -4.84 27.21
CA GLU A 132 -11.20 -3.67 27.99
C GLU A 132 -9.82 -3.13 27.56
N LYS A 133 -9.01 -3.95 26.88
CA LYS A 133 -7.69 -3.56 26.37
C LYS A 133 -7.73 -3.07 24.91
N GLU A 134 -8.89 -2.95 24.28
CA GLU A 134 -9.01 -2.52 22.87
C GLU A 134 -8.31 -1.18 22.61
N GLU A 135 -8.65 -0.15 23.39
CA GLU A 135 -8.07 1.19 23.22
C GLU A 135 -6.60 1.23 23.61
N ASP A 136 -6.20 0.50 24.65
CA ASP A 136 -4.79 0.36 25.05
C ASP A 136 -3.96 -0.31 23.95
N PHE A 137 -4.49 -1.37 23.32
CA PHE A 137 -3.84 -2.07 22.22
C PHE A 137 -3.77 -1.21 20.96
N LYS A 138 -4.85 -0.49 20.63
CA LYS A 138 -4.84 0.48 19.53
C LYS A 138 -3.79 1.55 19.74
N LYS A 139 -3.71 2.11 20.96
CA LYS A 139 -2.76 3.15 21.34
C LYS A 139 -1.32 2.63 21.29
N LEU A 140 -1.07 1.42 21.79
CA LEU A 140 0.20 0.71 21.67
C LEU A 140 0.68 0.65 20.21
N LEU A 141 -0.18 0.26 19.27
CA LEU A 141 0.19 0.18 17.86
C LEU A 141 0.45 1.55 17.24
N GLN A 142 -0.34 2.56 17.59
CA GLN A 142 -0.09 3.94 17.16
C GLN A 142 1.27 4.43 17.65
N ASP A 143 1.56 4.25 18.94
CA ASP A 143 2.78 4.73 19.58
C ASP A 143 4.00 3.99 19.06
N LEU A 144 3.96 2.66 18.95
CA LEU A 144 5.02 1.85 18.34
C LEU A 144 5.42 2.38 16.96
N ASN A 145 4.43 2.60 16.09
CA ASN A 145 4.68 3.05 14.73
C ASN A 145 5.15 4.51 14.67
N GLN A 146 4.57 5.39 15.49
CA GLN A 146 4.95 6.79 15.58
C GLN A 146 6.38 6.95 16.10
N HIS A 147 6.74 6.22 17.16
CA HIS A 147 8.07 6.27 17.75
C HIS A 147 9.14 5.78 16.77
N GLN A 148 8.88 4.72 16.02
CA GLN A 148 9.82 4.30 14.98
C GLN A 148 9.98 5.36 13.88
N SER A 149 8.88 5.97 13.42
CA SER A 149 8.92 7.03 12.41
C SER A 149 9.78 8.21 12.89
N PHE A 150 9.60 8.62 14.14
CA PHE A 150 10.36 9.71 14.76
C PHE A 150 11.81 9.35 15.04
N ALA A 151 12.13 8.09 15.31
CA ALA A 151 13.51 7.64 15.48
C ALA A 151 14.36 7.89 14.22
N TYR A 152 13.77 7.97 13.02
CA TYR A 152 14.50 8.29 11.79
C TYR A 152 15.04 9.71 11.75
N PHE A 153 14.49 10.65 12.55
CA PHE A 153 15.02 12.01 12.65
C PHE A 153 16.45 12.07 13.20
N LYS A 154 17.01 10.96 13.72
CA LYS A 154 18.44 10.85 14.01
C LYS A 154 19.31 11.15 12.79
N LEU A 155 18.80 10.93 11.57
CA LEU A 155 19.52 11.26 10.33
C LEU A 155 19.82 12.75 10.18
N SER A 156 19.10 13.62 10.89
CA SER A 156 19.38 15.06 10.94
C SER A 156 20.78 15.38 11.46
N ASN A 157 21.43 14.46 12.19
CA ASN A 157 22.82 14.62 12.64
C ASN A 157 23.85 14.58 11.51
N LYS A 158 23.45 14.19 10.29
CA LYS A 158 24.31 14.13 9.10
C LYS A 158 24.45 15.47 8.39
N ALA A 159 23.72 16.50 8.83
CA ALA A 159 23.81 17.84 8.27
C ALA A 159 24.34 18.81 9.32
N THR A 160 25.30 19.64 8.91
CA THR A 160 25.87 20.72 9.72
C THR A 160 25.47 22.10 9.20
N THR A 161 24.96 22.16 7.96
CA THR A 161 24.47 23.37 7.29
C THR A 161 23.08 23.18 6.69
N GLU A 162 22.40 24.28 6.33
CA GLU A 162 21.10 24.23 5.65
C GLU A 162 21.18 23.53 4.28
N GLU A 163 22.27 23.73 3.53
CA GLU A 163 22.49 23.08 2.22
C GLU A 163 22.61 21.55 2.36
N GLU A 164 23.30 21.08 3.40
CA GLU A 164 23.43 19.65 3.70
C GLU A 164 22.12 19.02 4.21
N PHE A 165 21.23 19.83 4.79
CA PHE A 165 19.97 19.36 5.36
C PHE A 165 18.95 19.00 4.28
N GLY A 166 18.94 19.68 3.12
CA GLY A 166 18.05 19.36 2.00
C GLY A 166 18.10 17.89 1.58
N PRO A 167 19.28 17.32 1.27
CA PRO A 167 19.47 15.90 1.03
C PRO A 167 18.99 14.98 2.16
N VAL A 168 19.15 15.38 3.42
CA VAL A 168 18.67 14.61 4.59
C VAL A 168 17.15 14.61 4.64
N MET A 169 16.51 15.75 4.41
CA MET A 169 15.06 15.89 4.38
C MET A 169 14.44 15.04 3.27
N LEU A 170 15.01 15.06 2.07
CA LEU A 170 14.57 14.20 0.96
C LEU A 170 14.64 12.70 1.33
N ARG A 171 15.69 12.29 2.05
CA ARG A 171 15.82 10.90 2.53
C ARG A 171 14.74 10.56 3.55
N LEU A 172 14.47 11.46 4.50
CA LEU A 172 13.39 11.29 5.47
C LEU A 172 12.04 11.19 4.77
N GLU A 173 11.74 12.05 3.80
CA GLU A 173 10.50 12.00 3.03
C GLU A 173 10.34 10.66 2.30
N MET A 174 11.40 10.16 1.65
CA MET A 174 11.37 8.85 0.99
C MET A 174 11.12 7.69 1.96
N MET A 175 11.72 7.74 3.15
CA MET A 175 11.49 6.74 4.19
C MET A 175 10.05 6.80 4.69
N HIS A 176 9.50 7.98 4.97
CA HIS A 176 8.10 8.15 5.38
C HIS A 176 7.10 7.71 4.31
N ASN A 177 7.38 8.00 3.03
CA ASN A 177 6.58 7.49 1.92
C ASN A 177 6.59 5.96 1.89
N THR A 178 7.77 5.33 2.06
CA THR A 178 7.90 3.87 2.10
C THR A 178 7.09 3.26 3.25
N LEU A 179 7.04 3.92 4.41
CA LEU A 179 6.26 3.45 5.56
C LEU A 179 4.76 3.37 5.26
N ALA A 180 4.18 4.48 4.80
CA ALA A 180 2.73 4.70 4.90
C ALA A 180 2.00 4.72 3.56
N VAL A 181 2.67 5.07 2.46
CA VAL A 181 2.03 5.20 1.16
C VAL A 181 1.87 3.82 0.55
N ARG A 182 0.62 3.46 0.25
CA ARG A 182 0.23 2.28 -0.51
C ARG A 182 -0.48 2.76 -1.76
N ASN A 183 -0.35 1.97 -2.81
CA ASN A 183 -0.86 2.26 -4.14
C ASN A 183 -0.12 3.42 -4.81
N TRP A 184 0.39 3.17 -6.01
CA TRP A 184 1.02 4.18 -6.87
C TRP A 184 0.05 4.70 -7.95
N ALA A 185 -1.16 4.14 -8.00
CA ALA A 185 -2.27 4.53 -8.86
C ALA A 185 -3.60 4.08 -8.24
N TYR A 186 -4.73 4.39 -8.88
CA TYR A 186 -6.02 3.82 -8.45
C TYR A 186 -6.01 2.29 -8.54
N GLU A 187 -6.71 1.62 -7.63
CA GLU A 187 -6.76 0.15 -7.54
C GLU A 187 -6.96 -0.54 -8.90
N GLY A 188 -8.03 -0.17 -9.61
CA GLY A 188 -8.32 -0.75 -10.92
C GLY A 188 -7.23 -0.50 -11.97
N GLN A 189 -6.46 0.59 -11.86
CA GLN A 189 -5.34 0.85 -12.76
C GLN A 189 -4.15 -0.07 -12.46
N MET A 190 -3.83 -0.29 -11.18
CA MET A 190 -2.75 -1.20 -10.78
C MET A 190 -3.08 -2.64 -11.18
N GLN A 191 -4.29 -3.12 -10.89
CA GLN A 191 -4.74 -4.46 -11.30
C GLN A 191 -4.68 -4.61 -12.83
N LYS A 192 -5.18 -3.62 -13.58
CA LYS A 192 -5.13 -3.61 -15.04
C LYS A 192 -3.70 -3.70 -15.57
N ILE A 193 -2.77 -2.91 -15.01
CA ILE A 193 -1.36 -2.95 -15.41
C ILE A 193 -0.75 -4.32 -15.09
N ALA A 194 -1.06 -4.93 -13.94
CA ALA A 194 -0.60 -6.27 -13.59
C ALA A 194 -1.10 -7.34 -14.58
N TYR A 195 -2.38 -7.30 -14.97
CA TYR A 195 -2.94 -8.21 -15.99
C TYR A 195 -2.33 -7.98 -17.37
N GLU A 196 -2.20 -6.73 -17.81
CA GLU A 196 -1.63 -6.42 -19.12
C GLU A 196 -0.14 -6.82 -19.23
N LEU A 197 0.63 -6.68 -18.15
CA LEU A 197 2.02 -7.14 -18.08
C LEU A 197 2.13 -8.67 -18.03
N SER A 198 1.33 -9.33 -17.19
CA SER A 198 1.33 -10.80 -17.09
C SER A 198 0.94 -11.48 -18.41
N ALA A 199 -0.05 -10.95 -19.13
CA ALA A 199 -0.49 -11.46 -20.42
C ALA A 199 0.65 -11.53 -21.45
N ARG A 200 1.58 -10.56 -21.44
CA ARG A 200 2.74 -10.54 -22.38
C ARG A 200 3.73 -11.65 -22.15
N ILE A 201 3.78 -12.21 -20.95
CA ILE A 201 4.73 -13.26 -20.58
C ILE A 201 4.05 -14.60 -20.26
N SER A 202 2.73 -14.68 -20.34
CA SER A 202 1.92 -15.80 -19.84
C SER A 202 2.39 -17.17 -20.31
N ALA A 203 2.63 -17.34 -21.62
CA ALA A 203 3.11 -18.60 -22.18
C ALA A 203 4.46 -19.02 -21.57
N LYS A 204 5.45 -18.12 -21.59
CA LYS A 204 6.78 -18.41 -21.06
C LYS A 204 6.80 -18.56 -19.54
N PHE A 205 5.94 -17.82 -18.84
CA PHE A 205 5.75 -17.93 -17.39
C PHE A 205 5.21 -19.32 -17.04
N GLY A 206 4.16 -19.77 -17.74
CA GLY A 206 3.58 -21.11 -17.59
C GLY A 206 4.60 -22.22 -17.86
N ASP A 207 5.36 -22.11 -18.95
CA ASP A 207 6.41 -23.08 -19.31
C ASP A 207 7.51 -23.22 -18.25
N LYS A 208 7.79 -22.15 -17.50
CA LYS A 208 8.90 -22.12 -16.52
C LYS A 208 8.48 -22.40 -15.09
N LEU A 209 7.29 -21.94 -14.70
CA LEU A 209 6.84 -21.98 -13.31
C LEU A 209 5.71 -23.00 -13.09
N GLY A 210 5.14 -23.55 -14.15
CA GLY A 210 4.13 -24.61 -14.08
C GLY A 210 2.74 -24.12 -13.64
N PHE A 211 2.50 -22.80 -13.67
CA PHE A 211 1.18 -22.21 -13.48
C PHE A 211 1.06 -20.92 -14.29
N LYS A 212 -0.18 -20.49 -14.59
CA LYS A 212 -0.42 -19.25 -15.34
C LYS A 212 -0.41 -18.03 -14.41
N PRO A 213 0.24 -16.93 -14.81
CA PRO A 213 0.30 -15.74 -13.95
C PRO A 213 -1.08 -15.10 -13.73
N GLU A 214 -2.02 -15.25 -14.66
CA GLU A 214 -3.40 -14.76 -14.52
C GLU A 214 -4.11 -15.45 -13.36
N VAL A 215 -3.87 -16.75 -13.16
CA VAL A 215 -4.45 -17.50 -12.03
C VAL A 215 -3.98 -16.96 -10.69
N PHE A 216 -2.69 -16.64 -10.61
CA PHE A 216 -2.13 -16.01 -9.42
C PHE A 216 -2.78 -14.65 -9.14
N LEU A 217 -2.94 -13.81 -10.16
CA LEU A 217 -3.57 -12.50 -10.02
C LEU A 217 -5.08 -12.58 -9.71
N ASP A 218 -5.81 -13.51 -10.33
CA ASP A 218 -7.24 -13.76 -10.06
C ASP A 218 -7.45 -14.04 -8.57
N VAL A 219 -6.70 -15.00 -8.03
CA VAL A 219 -6.81 -15.36 -6.61
C VAL A 219 -6.36 -14.19 -5.73
N LEU A 220 -5.22 -13.59 -6.03
CA LEU A 220 -4.64 -12.53 -5.21
C LEU A 220 -5.57 -11.31 -5.11
N PHE A 221 -6.16 -10.84 -6.22
CA PHE A 221 -7.08 -9.71 -6.20
C PHE A 221 -8.49 -10.10 -5.72
N GLY A 222 -8.93 -11.33 -5.97
CA GLY A 222 -10.22 -11.85 -5.51
C GLY A 222 -10.32 -12.03 -3.99
N LEU A 223 -9.19 -12.09 -3.28
CA LEU A 223 -9.13 -12.21 -1.82
C LEU A 223 -9.76 -11.02 -1.09
N ALA A 224 -9.60 -9.79 -1.59
CA ALA A 224 -10.22 -8.61 -0.99
C ALA A 224 -11.76 -8.71 -1.02
N ASP A 225 -12.32 -9.15 -2.14
CA ASP A 225 -13.75 -9.37 -2.31
C ASP A 225 -14.26 -10.53 -1.44
N LEU A 226 -13.51 -11.63 -1.36
CA LEU A 226 -13.85 -12.75 -0.50
C LEU A 226 -13.88 -12.34 0.98
N SER A 227 -12.84 -11.65 1.46
CA SER A 227 -12.79 -11.13 2.83
C SER A 227 -13.91 -10.13 3.09
N THR A 228 -14.28 -9.29 2.12
CA THR A 228 -15.42 -8.38 2.23
C THR A 228 -16.75 -9.14 2.37
N LYS A 229 -16.96 -10.21 1.57
CA LYS A 229 -18.14 -11.08 1.69
C LYS A 229 -18.20 -11.76 3.07
N LYS A 230 -17.08 -12.32 3.54
CA LYS A 230 -16.99 -12.96 4.86
C LYS A 230 -17.22 -11.96 6.00
N LEU A 231 -16.68 -10.75 5.91
CA LEU A 231 -16.87 -9.69 6.90
C LEU A 231 -18.34 -9.25 6.98
N ASN A 232 -18.99 -9.07 5.83
CA ASN A 232 -20.42 -8.75 5.78
C ASN A 232 -21.28 -9.90 6.31
N ALA A 233 -20.95 -11.15 5.97
CA ALA A 233 -21.62 -12.33 6.51
C ALA A 233 -21.51 -12.39 8.03
N HIS A 234 -20.31 -12.17 8.58
CA HIS A 234 -20.09 -12.11 10.03
C HIS A 234 -20.97 -11.04 10.70
N LYS A 235 -20.96 -9.81 10.17
CA LYS A 235 -21.82 -8.71 10.66
C LYS A 235 -23.31 -9.07 10.60
N ASN A 236 -23.75 -9.76 9.55
CA ASN A 236 -25.14 -10.19 9.39
C ASN A 236 -25.51 -11.32 10.35
N ASN A 237 -24.59 -12.25 10.65
CA ASN A 237 -24.83 -13.37 11.55
C ASN A 237 -25.00 -12.91 13.01
N ILE A 238 -24.21 -11.93 13.47
CA ILE A 238 -24.30 -11.43 14.86
C ILE A 238 -25.50 -10.49 15.07
N ARG A 239 -25.87 -9.71 14.05
CA ARG A 239 -26.88 -8.65 14.14
C ARG A 239 -28.22 -9.10 14.76
N PRO A 240 -28.83 -10.25 14.40
CA PRO A 240 -30.06 -10.76 15.02
C PRO A 240 -29.99 -10.85 16.55
N ALA A 241 -28.88 -11.35 17.10
CA ALA A 241 -28.69 -11.46 18.55
C ALA A 241 -28.62 -10.09 19.22
N ILE A 242 -27.98 -9.11 18.56
CA ILE A 242 -27.83 -7.75 19.10
C ILE A 242 -29.15 -6.99 19.16
N ILE A 243 -30.03 -7.19 18.18
CA ILE A 243 -31.34 -6.53 18.14
C ILE A 243 -32.44 -7.28 18.90
N ALA A 244 -32.17 -8.52 19.35
CA ALA A 244 -33.12 -9.31 20.11
C ALA A 244 -33.51 -8.61 21.43
N LYS A 245 -34.78 -8.82 21.84
CA LYS A 245 -35.43 -8.04 22.91
C LYS A 245 -35.46 -8.73 24.27
N ASN A 246 -35.16 -10.03 24.34
CA ASN A 246 -35.18 -10.81 25.58
C ASN A 246 -34.06 -11.87 25.57
N PHE A 247 -33.72 -12.39 26.75
CA PHE A 247 -32.55 -13.25 26.91
C PHE A 247 -32.63 -14.53 26.05
N ASN A 248 -33.76 -15.24 26.03
CA ASN A 248 -33.93 -16.45 25.20
C ASN A 248 -33.79 -16.14 23.71
N ALA A 249 -34.39 -15.04 23.25
CA ALA A 249 -34.28 -14.61 21.87
C ALA A 249 -32.84 -14.24 21.47
N VAL A 250 -32.02 -13.75 22.40
CA VAL A 250 -30.58 -13.51 22.15
C VAL A 250 -29.87 -14.85 21.91
N PHE A 251 -30.04 -15.82 22.80
CA PHE A 251 -29.45 -17.16 22.64
C PHE A 251 -29.92 -17.83 21.35
N ASP A 252 -31.24 -17.88 21.10
CA ASP A 252 -31.81 -18.51 19.92
C ASP A 252 -31.30 -17.83 18.64
N ALA A 253 -31.26 -16.50 18.60
CA ALA A 253 -30.75 -15.79 17.44
C ALA A 253 -29.25 -16.05 17.22
N TYR A 254 -28.45 -16.08 18.28
CA TYR A 254 -27.02 -16.33 18.17
C TYR A 254 -26.73 -17.77 17.69
N GLU A 255 -27.32 -18.76 18.35
CA GLU A 255 -27.12 -20.18 18.06
C GLU A 255 -27.61 -20.58 16.65
N ASN A 256 -28.68 -19.96 16.16
CA ASN A 256 -29.21 -20.24 14.83
C ASN A 256 -28.42 -19.59 13.68
N ASN A 257 -27.71 -18.48 13.94
CA ASN A 257 -27.06 -17.69 12.89
C ASN A 257 -25.53 -17.80 12.91
N MET A 258 -24.91 -18.11 14.06
CA MET A 258 -23.46 -18.14 14.18
C MET A 258 -22.89 -19.53 13.81
N PRO A 259 -22.05 -19.64 12.77
CA PRO A 259 -21.53 -20.94 12.32
C PRO A 259 -20.71 -21.64 13.40
N GLY A 260 -20.96 -22.94 13.60
CA GLY A 260 -20.21 -23.79 14.53
C GLY A 260 -20.45 -23.49 16.01
N VAL A 261 -21.57 -22.85 16.35
CA VAL A 261 -22.05 -22.71 17.74
C VAL A 261 -23.07 -23.81 18.02
N SER A 262 -22.93 -24.50 19.15
CA SER A 262 -23.90 -25.51 19.57
C SER A 262 -24.99 -24.89 20.44
N PRO A 263 -26.23 -25.42 20.40
CA PRO A 263 -27.31 -24.93 21.26
C PRO A 263 -26.98 -25.07 22.76
N THR A 264 -27.27 -24.02 23.52
CA THR A 264 -27.08 -24.00 24.98
C THR A 264 -28.34 -24.53 25.65
N ASN A 265 -28.18 -25.49 26.58
CA ASN A 265 -29.32 -26.03 27.33
C ASN A 265 -29.95 -24.95 28.26
N ALA A 266 -31.22 -25.15 28.64
CA ALA A 266 -31.97 -24.17 29.43
C ALA A 266 -31.33 -23.80 30.78
N LEU A 267 -30.71 -24.77 31.47
CA LEU A 267 -30.06 -24.52 32.76
C LEU A 267 -28.81 -23.66 32.58
N SER A 268 -27.97 -23.95 31.59
CA SER A 268 -26.78 -23.16 31.26
C SER A 268 -27.15 -21.74 30.82
N ARG A 269 -28.24 -21.55 30.07
CA ARG A 269 -28.74 -20.21 29.71
C ARG A 269 -29.14 -19.41 30.96
N LEU A 270 -29.82 -20.04 31.92
CA LEU A 270 -30.20 -19.40 33.17
C LEU A 270 -28.99 -19.05 34.04
N ASN A 271 -28.00 -19.94 34.13
CA ASN A 271 -26.77 -19.68 34.89
C ASN A 271 -26.02 -18.47 34.33
N LEU A 272 -25.78 -18.42 33.01
CA LEU A 272 -25.17 -17.25 32.36
C LEU A 272 -26.00 -15.98 32.57
N TRP A 273 -27.32 -16.08 32.52
CA TRP A 273 -28.21 -14.95 32.75
C TRP A 273 -28.09 -14.38 34.17
N GLU A 274 -27.95 -15.23 35.18
CA GLU A 274 -27.69 -14.82 36.57
C GLU A 274 -26.27 -14.23 36.72
N GLU A 275 -25.25 -14.85 36.11
CA GLU A 275 -23.86 -14.35 36.14
C GLU A 275 -23.73 -12.94 35.55
N PHE A 276 -24.47 -12.65 34.48
CA PHE A 276 -24.54 -11.30 33.90
C PHE A 276 -25.50 -10.36 34.64
N GLY A 277 -25.92 -10.69 35.86
CA GLY A 277 -26.78 -9.85 36.69
C GLY A 277 -28.13 -9.54 36.06
N LYS A 278 -28.66 -10.46 35.24
CA LYS A 278 -29.88 -10.28 34.46
C LYS A 278 -29.85 -9.04 33.57
N ASN A 279 -28.66 -8.72 33.04
CA ASN A 279 -28.45 -7.58 32.16
C ASN A 279 -28.37 -8.03 30.70
N LEU A 280 -29.39 -7.66 29.92
CA LEU A 280 -29.46 -8.02 28.50
C LEU A 280 -28.31 -7.43 27.67
N GLN A 281 -27.81 -6.25 28.06
CA GLN A 281 -26.68 -5.62 27.36
C GLN A 281 -25.38 -6.38 27.60
N MET A 282 -25.14 -6.83 28.83
CA MET A 282 -23.96 -7.66 29.14
C MET A 282 -24.00 -8.99 28.39
N LEU A 283 -25.17 -9.64 28.33
CA LEU A 283 -25.35 -10.86 27.54
C LEU A 283 -25.06 -10.62 26.04
N LYS A 284 -25.49 -9.48 25.49
CA LYS A 284 -25.20 -9.11 24.10
C LYS A 284 -23.72 -8.85 23.87
N SER A 285 -23.05 -8.13 24.78
CA SER A 285 -21.60 -7.91 24.73
C SER A 285 -20.85 -9.24 24.74
N PHE A 286 -21.23 -10.17 25.62
CA PHE A 286 -20.65 -11.50 25.66
C PHE A 286 -20.75 -12.24 24.31
N PHE A 287 -21.90 -12.18 23.63
CA PHE A 287 -22.04 -12.81 22.32
C PHE A 287 -21.27 -12.11 21.20
N ILE A 288 -21.08 -10.79 21.29
CA ILE A 288 -20.16 -10.06 20.39
C ILE A 288 -18.74 -10.58 20.61
N GLU A 289 -18.27 -10.61 21.85
CA GLU A 289 -16.92 -11.07 22.20
C GLU A 289 -16.68 -12.53 21.80
N HIS A 290 -17.67 -13.40 22.04
CA HIS A 290 -17.59 -14.79 21.61
C HIS A 290 -17.60 -14.90 20.07
N SER A 291 -18.33 -14.03 19.37
CA SER A 291 -18.27 -13.96 17.90
C SER A 291 -16.90 -13.51 17.41
N ASP A 292 -16.23 -12.61 18.12
CA ASP A 292 -14.95 -12.04 17.71
C ASP A 292 -13.83 -13.09 17.65
N LEU A 293 -13.95 -14.18 18.43
CA LEU A 293 -13.04 -15.33 18.35
C LEU A 293 -12.99 -15.98 16.95
N LYS A 294 -14.00 -15.73 16.12
CA LYS A 294 -14.09 -16.20 14.72
C LYS A 294 -13.64 -15.17 13.68
N LEU A 295 -13.17 -13.98 14.08
CA LEU A 295 -12.73 -12.97 13.12
C LEU A 295 -11.57 -13.45 12.24
N LYS A 296 -10.68 -14.31 12.77
CA LYS A 296 -9.59 -14.90 11.97
C LYS A 296 -10.07 -15.73 10.79
N ASP A 297 -11.28 -16.29 10.85
CA ASP A 297 -11.84 -17.10 9.77
C ASP A 297 -12.23 -16.24 8.55
N ILE A 298 -12.43 -14.92 8.74
CA ILE A 298 -12.69 -13.96 7.66
C ILE A 298 -11.47 -13.81 6.74
N PHE A 299 -10.28 -13.93 7.32
CA PHE A 299 -8.99 -13.71 6.67
C PHE A 299 -8.19 -14.99 6.46
N THR A 300 -8.75 -16.12 6.87
CA THR A 300 -8.28 -17.46 6.53
C THR A 300 -8.94 -17.87 5.22
N ILE A 301 -8.14 -18.41 4.30
CA ILE A 301 -8.62 -18.99 3.05
C ILE A 301 -8.17 -20.45 2.96
N ASP A 302 -9.09 -21.33 2.54
CA ASP A 302 -8.78 -22.72 2.22
C ASP A 302 -8.63 -22.98 0.72
N PHE A 303 -8.21 -24.19 0.37
CA PHE A 303 -7.95 -24.56 -1.02
C PHE A 303 -9.22 -24.54 -1.90
N GLU A 304 -10.39 -24.82 -1.35
CA GLU A 304 -11.64 -24.79 -2.11
C GLU A 304 -12.06 -23.35 -2.42
N GLU A 305 -11.87 -22.45 -1.47
CA GLU A 305 -12.05 -21.02 -1.67
C GLU A 305 -11.06 -20.45 -2.70
N ILE A 306 -9.79 -20.89 -2.67
CA ILE A 306 -8.79 -20.50 -3.68
C ILE A 306 -9.24 -20.96 -5.08
N LYS A 307 -9.67 -22.21 -5.23
CA LYS A 307 -10.18 -22.73 -6.51
C LYS A 307 -11.38 -21.93 -7.02
N ALA A 308 -12.26 -21.49 -6.11
CA ALA A 308 -13.45 -20.73 -6.45
C ALA A 308 -13.17 -19.29 -6.93
N LEU A 309 -11.96 -18.76 -6.69
CA LEU A 309 -11.57 -17.40 -7.09
C LEU A 309 -11.04 -17.31 -8.53
N THR A 310 -10.77 -18.44 -9.19
CA THR A 310 -10.29 -18.47 -10.57
C THR A 310 -11.18 -19.36 -11.44
N ASN A 311 -11.27 -19.03 -12.73
CA ASN A 311 -11.99 -19.86 -13.71
C ASN A 311 -11.15 -21.02 -14.24
N ILE A 312 -9.88 -21.12 -13.82
CA ILE A 312 -8.95 -22.16 -14.25
C ILE A 312 -8.85 -23.21 -13.15
N SER A 313 -9.04 -24.47 -13.52
CA SER A 313 -8.92 -25.58 -12.57
C SER A 313 -7.51 -25.64 -11.97
N LEU A 314 -7.46 -25.69 -10.64
CA LEU A 314 -6.23 -25.82 -9.85
C LEU A 314 -6.25 -27.12 -9.06
N SER A 315 -5.17 -27.89 -9.14
CA SER A 315 -4.92 -28.99 -8.19
C SER A 315 -4.45 -28.44 -6.84
N ASN A 316 -4.50 -29.28 -5.80
CA ASN A 316 -3.97 -28.91 -4.48
C ASN A 316 -2.46 -28.65 -4.57
N GLU A 317 -1.76 -29.40 -5.42
CA GLU A 317 -0.33 -29.25 -5.67
C GLU A 317 0.00 -27.92 -6.36
N ASP A 318 -0.87 -27.43 -7.25
CA ASP A 318 -0.70 -26.11 -7.88
C ASP A 318 -0.85 -24.99 -6.85
N ILE A 319 -1.83 -25.08 -5.96
CA ILE A 319 -2.04 -24.10 -4.89
C ILE A 319 -0.81 -24.04 -3.99
N SER A 320 -0.34 -25.19 -3.50
CA SER A 320 0.89 -25.25 -2.69
C SER A 320 2.10 -24.66 -3.42
N ARG A 321 2.27 -25.00 -4.72
CA ARG A 321 3.38 -24.45 -5.53
C ARG A 321 3.35 -22.93 -5.63
N ILE A 322 2.16 -22.33 -5.67
CA ILE A 322 1.98 -20.87 -5.79
C ILE A 322 2.12 -20.20 -4.41
N PHE A 323 1.43 -20.69 -3.38
CA PHE A 323 1.26 -19.97 -2.12
C PHE A 323 2.28 -20.34 -1.04
N ASP A 324 2.83 -21.55 -1.01
CA ASP A 324 3.85 -21.91 -0.01
C ASP A 324 5.11 -21.03 -0.10
N PRO A 325 5.64 -20.67 -1.29
CA PRO A 325 6.76 -19.73 -1.40
C PRO A 325 6.46 -18.31 -0.88
N LEU A 326 5.18 -17.95 -0.80
CA LEU A 326 4.66 -16.65 -0.36
C LEU A 326 4.15 -16.68 1.08
N ALA A 327 4.32 -17.79 1.78
CA ALA A 327 3.85 -17.97 3.14
C ALA A 327 5.01 -18.05 4.13
N TYR A 328 4.80 -17.44 5.29
CA TYR A 328 5.59 -17.68 6.49
C TYR A 328 4.88 -18.67 7.42
N ARG A 329 5.65 -19.28 8.31
CA ARG A 329 5.16 -19.93 9.53
C ARG A 329 5.48 -19.03 10.73
N PHE A 330 4.76 -19.25 11.82
CA PHE A 330 5.11 -18.61 13.10
C PHE A 330 6.53 -18.99 13.51
N GLY A 331 7.30 -18.01 14.00
CA GLY A 331 8.72 -18.17 14.35
C GLY A 331 9.71 -17.95 13.19
N ASP A 332 9.26 -17.93 11.92
CA ASP A 332 10.16 -17.80 10.75
C ASP A 332 10.95 -16.48 10.76
N LEU A 333 10.45 -15.44 11.43
CA LEU A 333 11.08 -14.12 11.51
C LEU A 333 11.82 -13.86 12.83
N SER A 334 11.99 -14.88 13.69
CA SER A 334 12.62 -14.76 15.02
C SER A 334 14.05 -14.18 15.00
N ASN A 335 14.79 -14.38 13.90
CA ASN A 335 16.16 -13.90 13.75
C ASN A 335 16.27 -12.59 12.94
N GLU A 336 15.16 -12.04 12.44
CA GLU A 336 15.17 -10.81 11.65
C GLU A 336 15.24 -9.58 12.56
N ASP A 337 16.05 -8.59 12.18
CA ASP A 337 16.13 -7.34 12.95
C ASP A 337 14.79 -6.59 12.87
N LYS A 338 14.13 -6.46 14.03
CA LYS A 338 12.86 -5.75 14.17
C LYS A 338 12.90 -4.33 13.61
N ASN A 339 14.06 -3.66 13.65
CA ASN A 339 14.21 -2.29 13.16
C ASN A 339 14.12 -2.20 11.63
N HIS A 340 14.36 -3.30 10.91
CA HIS A 340 14.30 -3.34 9.45
C HIS A 340 12.88 -3.50 8.91
N VAL A 341 11.95 -4.04 9.72
CA VAL A 341 10.57 -4.36 9.31
C VAL A 341 9.85 -3.14 8.71
N PHE A 342 10.08 -1.95 9.27
CA PHE A 342 9.38 -0.75 8.85
C PHE A 342 9.72 -0.27 7.43
N LEU A 343 10.97 -0.39 6.99
CA LEU A 343 11.40 0.07 5.67
C LEU A 343 11.69 -1.08 4.70
N ASN A 344 11.54 -2.32 5.14
CA ASN A 344 11.71 -3.53 4.36
C ASN A 344 10.86 -4.64 4.99
N ASN A 345 9.53 -4.47 4.97
CA ASN A 345 8.62 -5.39 5.63
C ASN A 345 8.64 -6.76 4.92
N PRO A 346 9.06 -7.84 5.59
CA PRO A 346 9.10 -9.18 5.01
C PRO A 346 7.76 -9.63 4.39
N ILE A 347 6.63 -9.21 4.98
CA ILE A 347 5.31 -9.63 4.51
C ILE A 347 4.96 -9.05 3.13
N HIS A 348 5.64 -8.00 2.66
CA HIS A 348 5.43 -7.49 1.29
C HIS A 348 5.85 -8.51 0.23
N SER A 349 6.78 -9.39 0.56
CA SER A 349 7.25 -10.47 -0.32
C SER A 349 6.59 -11.82 -0.05
N LYS A 350 6.09 -12.01 1.17
CA LYS A 350 5.40 -13.22 1.63
C LYS A 350 4.22 -12.84 2.55
N PRO A 351 3.09 -12.41 1.99
CA PRO A 351 2.01 -11.82 2.77
C PRO A 351 1.12 -12.86 3.45
N PHE A 352 1.36 -14.15 3.23
CA PHE A 352 0.55 -15.23 3.79
C PHE A 352 1.22 -15.85 5.02
N ILE A 353 0.39 -16.44 5.87
CA ILE A 353 0.80 -17.29 6.98
C ILE A 353 0.22 -18.68 6.74
N ARG A 354 1.07 -19.70 6.72
CA ARG A 354 0.65 -21.09 6.59
C ARG A 354 0.08 -21.58 7.92
N LEU A 355 -1.18 -21.99 7.94
CA LEU A 355 -1.84 -22.44 9.18
C LEU A 355 -1.81 -23.96 9.36
N ASP A 356 -2.08 -24.69 8.28
CA ASP A 356 -2.10 -26.16 8.24
C ASP A 356 -1.76 -26.63 6.80
N GLU A 357 -2.16 -27.83 6.39
CA GLU A 357 -1.91 -28.37 5.05
C GLU A 357 -2.80 -27.78 3.95
N ASN A 358 -3.93 -27.14 4.26
CA ASN A 358 -4.87 -26.65 3.26
C ASN A 358 -5.38 -25.22 3.50
N LYS A 359 -4.79 -24.49 4.45
CA LYS A 359 -5.17 -23.11 4.76
C LYS A 359 -4.01 -22.13 4.83
N TYR A 360 -4.31 -20.92 4.41
CA TYR A 360 -3.47 -19.74 4.55
C TYR A 360 -4.24 -18.63 5.25
N PHE A 361 -3.52 -17.73 5.91
CA PHE A 361 -4.07 -16.52 6.49
C PHE A 361 -3.35 -15.29 5.94
N SER A 362 -4.07 -14.21 5.71
CA SER A 362 -3.48 -12.88 5.52
C SER A 362 -4.44 -11.82 6.04
N ALA A 363 -3.98 -11.00 6.98
CA ALA A 363 -4.78 -9.88 7.50
C ALA A 363 -4.80 -8.69 6.52
N VAL A 364 -3.98 -8.72 5.47
CA VAL A 364 -3.79 -7.60 4.55
C VAL A 364 -4.31 -7.86 3.12
N PRO A 365 -5.49 -8.48 2.92
CA PRO A 365 -5.96 -8.80 1.57
C PRO A 365 -6.20 -7.55 0.71
N PHE A 366 -6.49 -6.41 1.35
CA PHE A 366 -6.71 -5.12 0.69
C PHE A 366 -5.42 -4.47 0.17
N LEU A 367 -4.23 -5.02 0.48
CA LEU A 367 -2.94 -4.56 -0.07
C LEU A 367 -2.55 -5.29 -1.34
N PHE A 368 -3.28 -6.32 -1.74
CA PHE A 368 -2.85 -7.16 -2.83
C PHE A 368 -2.82 -6.46 -4.18
N SER A 369 -3.70 -5.49 -4.41
CA SER A 369 -3.62 -4.60 -5.59
C SER A 369 -2.31 -3.80 -5.64
N HIS A 370 -1.76 -3.42 -4.48
CA HIS A 370 -0.47 -2.76 -4.36
C HIS A 370 0.70 -3.74 -4.58
N LEU A 371 0.65 -4.90 -3.92
CA LEU A 371 1.73 -5.90 -3.91
C LEU A 371 1.77 -6.78 -5.15
N GLY A 372 0.69 -6.84 -5.93
CA GLY A 372 0.50 -7.88 -6.95
C GLY A 372 1.60 -7.93 -8.01
N ILE A 373 2.06 -6.78 -8.50
CA ILE A 373 3.18 -6.73 -9.46
C ILE A 373 4.48 -7.16 -8.78
N ASP A 374 4.75 -6.72 -7.56
CA ASP A 374 5.99 -7.08 -6.85
C ASP A 374 6.06 -8.57 -6.52
N LEU A 375 4.94 -9.17 -6.12
CA LEU A 375 4.85 -10.61 -5.89
C LEU A 375 5.01 -11.41 -7.18
N LEU A 376 4.37 -10.96 -8.26
CA LEU A 376 4.53 -11.56 -9.59
C LEU A 376 6.00 -11.47 -10.05
N GLU A 377 6.62 -10.31 -9.89
CA GLU A 377 8.05 -10.12 -10.18
C GLU A 377 8.93 -10.99 -9.28
N GLY A 378 8.54 -11.26 -8.04
CA GLY A 378 9.21 -12.18 -7.14
C GLY A 378 9.37 -13.60 -7.71
N PHE A 379 8.42 -14.06 -8.53
CA PHE A 379 8.55 -15.31 -9.29
C PHE A 379 9.42 -15.13 -10.53
N ILE A 380 9.17 -14.07 -11.31
CA ILE A 380 9.86 -13.79 -12.58
C ILE A 380 11.37 -13.67 -12.38
N MET A 381 11.80 -12.95 -11.32
CA MET A 381 13.20 -12.59 -11.10
C MET A 381 14.07 -13.79 -10.70
N LYS A 382 13.47 -14.89 -10.21
CA LYS A 382 14.18 -16.14 -9.90
C LYS A 382 14.57 -16.92 -11.16
N GLU A 383 13.83 -16.73 -12.25
CA GLU A 383 14.04 -17.42 -13.52
C GLU A 383 14.70 -16.51 -14.56
N LYS A 384 16.01 -16.66 -14.77
CA LYS A 384 16.82 -15.77 -15.64
C LYS A 384 16.19 -15.53 -17.02
N THR A 385 15.75 -16.60 -17.69
CA THR A 385 15.20 -16.49 -19.04
C THR A 385 13.84 -15.79 -19.08
N LEU A 386 13.06 -15.90 -18.01
CA LEU A 386 11.76 -15.25 -17.87
C LEU A 386 11.96 -13.77 -17.53
N LYS A 387 12.87 -13.47 -16.61
CA LYS A 387 13.33 -12.12 -16.28
C LYS A 387 13.76 -11.32 -17.52
N ASP A 388 14.63 -11.88 -18.35
CA ASP A 388 15.14 -11.17 -19.54
C ASP A 388 14.03 -10.82 -20.53
N VAL A 389 13.04 -11.71 -20.69
CA VAL A 389 11.85 -11.44 -21.52
C VAL A 389 10.95 -10.41 -20.86
N TYR A 390 10.68 -10.54 -19.57
CA TYR A 390 9.81 -9.62 -18.86
C TYR A 390 10.34 -8.18 -18.86
N ILE A 391 11.63 -7.97 -18.61
CA ILE A 391 12.24 -6.62 -18.65
C ILE A 391 12.05 -5.97 -20.03
N LYS A 392 12.24 -6.75 -21.10
CA LYS A 392 12.04 -6.29 -22.48
C LYS A 392 10.57 -5.96 -22.76
N GLU A 393 9.66 -6.84 -22.36
CA GLU A 393 8.22 -6.64 -22.60
C GLU A 393 7.62 -5.52 -21.74
N LYS A 394 8.12 -5.30 -20.52
CA LYS A 394 7.74 -4.18 -19.66
C LYS A 394 8.12 -2.82 -20.26
N GLY A 395 9.31 -2.72 -20.85
CA GLY A 395 9.75 -1.51 -21.56
C GLY A 395 8.84 -1.19 -22.75
N LYS A 396 8.62 -2.18 -23.64
CA LYS A 396 7.70 -2.04 -24.77
C LYS A 396 6.28 -1.70 -24.35
N TYR A 397 5.79 -2.37 -23.29
CA TYR A 397 4.46 -2.11 -22.75
C TYR A 397 4.30 -0.64 -22.36
N LEU A 398 5.30 -0.06 -21.68
CA LEU A 398 5.26 1.35 -21.29
C LEU A 398 5.15 2.27 -22.51
N GLU A 399 6.01 2.09 -23.51
CA GLU A 399 5.99 2.89 -24.75
C GLU A 399 4.64 2.78 -25.47
N GLU A 400 4.16 1.55 -25.71
CA GLU A 400 2.89 1.28 -26.38
C GLU A 400 1.69 1.84 -25.59
N LYS A 401 1.74 1.78 -24.25
CA LYS A 401 0.67 2.28 -23.38
C LYS A 401 0.60 3.80 -23.42
N ILE A 402 1.74 4.48 -23.38
CA ILE A 402 1.80 5.94 -23.47
C ILE A 402 1.27 6.40 -24.83
N GLU A 403 1.71 5.77 -25.92
CA GLU A 403 1.23 6.08 -27.28
C GLU A 403 -0.30 5.94 -27.36
N LYS A 404 -0.85 4.85 -26.82
CA LYS A 404 -2.30 4.62 -26.77
C LYS A 404 -3.03 5.70 -25.96
N LEU A 405 -2.53 6.05 -24.78
CA LEU A 405 -3.16 7.07 -23.93
C LEU A 405 -3.22 8.43 -24.62
N PHE A 406 -2.17 8.82 -25.35
CA PHE A 406 -2.18 10.05 -26.14
C PHE A 406 -3.16 9.99 -27.32
N LYS A 407 -3.23 8.85 -28.04
CA LYS A 407 -4.21 8.67 -29.13
C LYS A 407 -5.65 8.78 -28.63
N ASP A 408 -5.93 8.16 -27.47
CA ASP A 408 -7.27 8.17 -26.89
C ASP A 408 -7.64 9.57 -26.37
N ALA A 409 -6.69 10.32 -25.80
CA ALA A 409 -6.92 11.66 -25.26
C ALA A 409 -6.92 12.77 -26.32
N PHE A 410 -6.13 12.62 -27.39
CA PHE A 410 -5.97 13.59 -28.47
C PHE A 410 -6.07 12.90 -29.84
N PRO A 411 -7.29 12.58 -30.32
CA PRO A 411 -7.50 11.82 -31.55
C PRO A 411 -6.90 12.46 -32.81
N ASP A 412 -6.83 13.79 -32.84
CA ASP A 412 -6.32 14.57 -33.98
C ASP A 412 -4.80 14.86 -33.90
N ALA A 413 -4.13 14.44 -32.81
CA ALA A 413 -2.71 14.66 -32.64
C ALA A 413 -1.89 13.81 -33.62
N LYS A 414 -0.80 14.38 -34.15
CA LYS A 414 0.19 13.60 -34.90
C LYS A 414 1.17 12.98 -33.92
N ILE A 415 1.21 11.65 -33.90
CA ILE A 415 1.98 10.90 -32.91
C ILE A 415 3.02 10.06 -33.65
N PHE A 416 4.28 10.19 -33.26
CA PHE A 416 5.41 9.50 -33.87
C PHE A 416 6.25 8.81 -32.80
N SER A 417 6.43 7.49 -32.90
CA SER A 417 7.25 6.69 -31.99
C SER A 417 8.61 6.31 -32.59
N GLY A 418 9.62 6.17 -31.74
CA GLY A 418 10.95 5.65 -32.07
C GLY A 418 11.73 6.49 -33.09
N SER A 419 11.71 7.82 -32.97
CA SER A 419 12.35 8.73 -33.93
C SER A 419 13.87 8.75 -33.74
N LEU A 420 14.63 8.17 -34.69
CA LEU A 420 16.09 8.20 -34.68
C LEU A 420 16.63 9.50 -35.26
N TRP A 421 17.55 10.14 -34.53
CA TRP A 421 18.16 11.39 -34.92
C TRP A 421 19.66 11.42 -34.58
N THR A 422 20.45 12.09 -35.42
CA THR A 422 21.89 12.25 -35.20
C THR A 422 22.16 13.55 -34.49
N CYS A 423 22.82 13.48 -33.34
CA CYS A 423 23.21 14.66 -32.58
C CYS A 423 24.32 15.43 -33.31
N PRO A 424 24.09 16.70 -33.70
CA PRO A 424 25.07 17.46 -34.49
C PRO A 424 26.41 17.67 -33.81
N THR A 425 26.42 17.75 -32.46
CA THR A 425 27.64 18.03 -31.68
C THR A 425 28.49 16.79 -31.40
N THR A 426 27.87 15.61 -31.29
CA THR A 426 28.57 14.36 -30.93
C THR A 426 28.63 13.34 -32.06
N ASN A 427 27.88 13.57 -33.14
CA ASN A 427 27.65 12.64 -34.26
C ASN A 427 27.12 11.26 -33.82
N LYS A 428 26.59 11.14 -32.60
CA LYS A 428 25.96 9.93 -32.08
C LYS A 428 24.49 9.90 -32.49
N ILE A 429 24.01 8.69 -32.80
CA ILE A 429 22.58 8.44 -33.05
C ILE A 429 21.88 8.25 -31.71
N PHE A 430 20.82 9.01 -31.51
CA PHE A 430 19.89 8.88 -30.40
C PHE A 430 18.51 8.51 -30.95
N GLU A 431 17.65 8.04 -30.05
CA GLU A 431 16.26 7.75 -30.31
C GLU A 431 15.43 8.60 -29.35
N ASN A 432 14.31 9.12 -29.84
CA ASN A 432 13.25 9.63 -28.99
C ASN A 432 12.11 8.60 -28.99
N ASP A 433 11.62 8.26 -27.80
CA ASP A 433 10.61 7.21 -27.65
C ASP A 433 9.28 7.60 -28.28
N LEU A 434 8.78 8.82 -28.00
CA LEU A 434 7.52 9.32 -28.55
C LEU A 434 7.52 10.86 -28.63
N ILE A 435 7.00 11.39 -29.73
CA ILE A 435 6.66 12.81 -29.88
C ILE A 435 5.21 12.96 -30.33
N VAL A 436 4.50 13.87 -29.66
CA VAL A 436 3.07 14.16 -29.88
C VAL A 436 2.93 15.62 -30.29
N LEU A 437 2.37 15.87 -31.47
CA LEU A 437 2.12 17.21 -31.99
C LEU A 437 0.64 17.56 -31.87
N ILE A 438 0.35 18.65 -31.16
CA ILE A 438 -0.99 19.20 -30.95
C ILE A 438 -0.91 20.67 -31.33
N GLU A 439 -1.49 21.04 -32.46
CA GLU A 439 -1.37 22.40 -33.02
C GLU A 439 0.11 22.85 -33.13
N ASP A 440 0.53 23.86 -32.37
CA ASP A 440 1.91 24.36 -32.31
C ASP A 440 2.70 23.87 -31.08
N PHE A 441 2.15 22.91 -30.34
CA PHE A 441 2.80 22.22 -29.23
C PHE A 441 3.44 20.91 -29.67
N ALA A 442 4.66 20.66 -29.18
CA ALA A 442 5.29 19.36 -29.22
C ALA A 442 5.56 18.84 -27.80
N ILE A 443 4.89 17.74 -27.45
CA ILE A 443 5.17 16.99 -26.23
C ILE A 443 6.21 15.93 -26.58
N ILE A 444 7.38 16.04 -25.97
CA ILE A 444 8.52 15.14 -26.19
C ILE A 444 8.59 14.20 -25.01
N VAL A 445 8.26 12.94 -25.26
CA VAL A 445 8.14 11.93 -24.22
C VAL A 445 9.35 11.00 -24.26
N GLU A 446 9.91 10.74 -23.08
CA GLU A 446 10.91 9.68 -22.86
C GLU A 446 10.40 8.73 -21.78
N ALA A 447 10.40 7.45 -22.09
CA ALA A 447 9.86 6.39 -21.28
C ALA A 447 10.97 5.64 -20.54
N LYS A 448 10.79 5.40 -19.24
CA LYS A 448 11.73 4.62 -18.45
C LYS A 448 11.02 3.55 -17.63
N SER A 449 11.22 2.29 -17.99
CA SER A 449 10.89 1.18 -17.10
C SER A 449 12.07 0.91 -16.17
N GLY A 450 11.83 0.85 -14.86
CA GLY A 450 12.87 0.56 -13.87
C GLY A 450 12.30 0.05 -12.57
N THR A 451 13.15 -0.04 -11.55
CA THR A 451 12.75 -0.43 -10.20
C THR A 451 13.44 0.48 -9.21
N VAL A 452 12.70 1.05 -8.26
CA VAL A 452 13.33 1.70 -7.11
C VAL A 452 13.85 0.60 -6.20
N SER A 453 15.18 0.44 -6.16
CA SER A 453 15.79 -0.61 -5.35
C SER A 453 15.41 -0.50 -3.87
N ASN A 454 15.27 -1.63 -3.15
CA ASN A 454 14.94 -1.59 -1.71
C ASN A 454 15.90 -0.69 -0.90
N PRO A 455 17.23 -0.67 -1.15
CA PRO A 455 18.10 0.31 -0.48
C PRO A 455 17.71 1.77 -0.74
N ALA A 456 17.27 2.11 -1.96
CA ALA A 456 16.80 3.46 -2.28
C ALA A 456 15.48 3.79 -1.57
N LYS A 457 14.51 2.86 -1.51
CA LYS A 457 13.27 3.01 -0.72
C LYS A 457 13.58 3.25 0.77
N ARG A 458 14.62 2.59 1.30
CA ARG A 458 15.14 2.79 2.67
C ARG A 458 15.94 4.09 2.89
N GLY A 459 16.08 4.95 1.89
CA GLY A 459 16.82 6.21 2.01
C GLY A 459 18.35 6.04 2.07
N ALA A 460 18.91 4.96 1.50
CA ALA A 460 20.36 4.85 1.30
C ALA A 460 20.82 5.95 0.33
N PRO A 461 21.71 6.87 0.73
CA PRO A 461 21.93 8.13 0.01
C PRO A 461 22.40 7.90 -1.42
N GLU A 462 23.53 7.22 -1.62
CA GLU A 462 24.09 6.98 -2.95
C GLU A 462 23.08 6.28 -3.87
N ARG A 463 22.37 5.27 -3.34
CA ARG A 463 21.44 4.49 -4.16
C ARG A 463 20.17 5.26 -4.50
N LEU A 464 19.67 6.07 -3.57
CA LEU A 464 18.52 6.95 -3.81
C LEU A 464 18.84 7.98 -4.88
N PHE A 465 19.96 8.71 -4.75
CA PHE A 465 20.34 9.72 -5.73
C PHE A 465 20.63 9.12 -7.11
N GLN A 466 21.30 7.96 -7.16
CA GLN A 466 21.52 7.25 -8.41
C GLN A 466 20.18 6.83 -9.05
N THR A 467 19.22 6.33 -8.25
CA THR A 467 17.90 5.94 -8.76
C THR A 467 17.13 7.14 -9.32
N LEU A 468 17.12 8.28 -8.61
CA LEU A 468 16.51 9.52 -9.11
C LEU A 468 17.17 10.01 -10.39
N LYS A 469 18.50 9.91 -10.46
CA LYS A 469 19.25 10.27 -11.66
C LYS A 469 18.84 9.39 -12.84
N ASP A 470 18.75 8.08 -12.64
CA ASP A 470 18.48 7.12 -13.71
C ASP A 470 17.01 7.11 -14.17
N LEU A 471 16.07 7.34 -13.25
CA LEU A 471 14.63 7.23 -13.49
C LEU A 471 13.92 8.57 -13.74
N VAL A 472 14.52 9.70 -13.36
CA VAL A 472 13.86 11.02 -13.48
C VAL A 472 14.73 11.99 -14.27
N VAL A 473 15.99 12.17 -13.87
CA VAL A 473 16.88 13.17 -14.49
C VAL A 473 17.28 12.76 -15.89
N ALA A 474 17.75 11.52 -16.09
CA ALA A 474 18.23 11.05 -17.38
C ALA A 474 17.16 11.07 -18.50
N PRO A 475 15.91 10.61 -18.27
CA PRO A 475 14.83 10.79 -19.26
C PRO A 475 14.55 12.26 -19.58
N SER A 476 14.55 13.13 -18.56
CA SER A 476 14.35 14.58 -18.75
C SER A 476 15.47 15.21 -19.59
N GLU A 477 16.72 14.84 -19.34
CA GLU A 477 17.87 15.28 -20.13
C GLU A 477 17.80 14.80 -21.59
N GLN A 478 17.30 13.59 -21.83
CA GLN A 478 17.08 13.06 -23.19
C GLN A 478 16.02 13.86 -23.94
N ALA A 479 14.87 14.11 -23.30
CA ALA A 479 13.78 14.91 -23.87
C ALA A 479 14.24 16.35 -24.18
N ILE A 480 14.97 16.98 -23.26
CA ILE A 480 15.55 18.33 -23.46
C ILE A 480 16.55 18.34 -24.62
N ARG A 481 17.34 17.27 -24.79
CA ARG A 481 18.30 17.17 -25.89
C ARG A 481 17.61 17.12 -27.24
N PHE A 482 16.53 16.34 -27.36
CA PHE A 482 15.75 16.28 -28.59
C PHE A 482 15.00 17.59 -28.86
N LYS A 483 14.44 18.22 -27.82
CA LYS A 483 13.88 19.58 -27.90
C LYS A 483 14.89 20.56 -28.50
N ASN A 484 16.09 20.64 -27.92
CA ASN A 484 17.12 21.57 -28.37
C ASN A 484 17.54 21.27 -29.80
N TYR A 485 17.59 20.00 -30.20
CA TYR A 485 17.84 19.61 -31.59
C TYR A 485 16.78 20.18 -32.55
N LEU A 486 15.49 20.01 -32.25
CA LEU A 486 14.39 20.52 -33.07
C LEU A 486 14.38 22.05 -33.12
N GLN A 487 14.59 22.72 -31.98
CA GLN A 487 14.62 24.18 -31.89
C GLN A 487 15.76 24.80 -32.71
N ASN A 488 16.95 24.19 -32.65
CA ASN A 488 18.13 24.72 -33.34
C ASN A 488 18.19 24.34 -34.83
N ASN A 489 17.31 23.44 -35.29
CA ASN A 489 17.30 22.94 -36.67
C ASN A 489 15.89 23.00 -37.26
N LYS A 490 15.25 24.18 -37.23
CA LYS A 490 13.88 24.34 -37.76
C LYS A 490 13.79 23.99 -39.25
N LYS A 491 13.10 22.89 -39.57
CA LYS A 491 12.86 22.37 -40.93
C LYS A 491 11.84 21.24 -40.93
N LEU A 492 11.49 20.76 -42.12
CA LEU A 492 10.90 19.44 -42.28
C LEU A 492 11.96 18.36 -42.00
N HIS A 493 11.76 17.61 -40.92
CA HIS A 493 12.57 16.46 -40.52
C HIS A 493 11.93 15.17 -41.04
N ILE A 494 12.78 14.25 -41.48
CA ILE A 494 12.41 12.88 -41.83
C ILE A 494 13.26 11.96 -40.96
N PHE A 495 12.71 11.53 -39.83
CA PHE A 495 13.37 10.60 -38.91
C PHE A 495 13.12 9.16 -39.34
N LYS A 496 14.15 8.31 -39.28
CA LYS A 496 13.96 6.86 -39.45
C LYS A 496 13.60 6.25 -38.10
N THR A 497 12.89 5.14 -38.13
CA THR A 497 12.69 4.29 -36.96
C THR A 497 13.54 3.02 -37.07
N LYS A 498 13.67 2.26 -35.97
CA LYS A 498 14.33 0.95 -35.99
C LYS A 498 13.70 -0.05 -36.97
N SER A 499 12.41 0.07 -37.25
CA SER A 499 11.70 -0.78 -38.23
C SER A 499 11.93 -0.34 -39.68
N GLY A 500 12.56 0.83 -39.89
CA GLY A 500 12.79 1.42 -41.21
C GLY A 500 11.65 2.35 -41.68
N ALA A 501 10.56 2.46 -40.92
CA ALA A 501 9.52 3.47 -41.18
C ALA A 501 10.06 4.90 -41.03
N LYS A 502 9.39 5.87 -41.65
CA LYS A 502 9.78 7.28 -41.62
C LYS A 502 8.73 8.10 -40.87
N ASN A 503 9.20 8.91 -39.92
CA ASN A 503 8.40 9.90 -39.21
C ASN A 503 8.70 11.28 -39.80
N GLU A 504 7.68 11.94 -40.33
CA GLU A 504 7.79 13.26 -40.95
C GLU A 504 7.25 14.33 -39.99
N LEU A 505 8.12 15.24 -39.57
CA LEU A 505 7.81 16.27 -38.58
C LEU A 505 8.36 17.61 -39.04
N ASP A 506 7.51 18.63 -39.13
CA ASP A 506 7.93 19.99 -39.47
C ASP A 506 8.12 20.83 -38.20
N SER A 507 9.36 21.06 -37.80
CA SER A 507 9.69 21.84 -36.60
C SER A 507 9.55 23.35 -36.79
N ASN A 508 9.27 23.81 -38.02
CA ASN A 508 8.86 25.20 -38.26
C ASN A 508 7.53 25.54 -37.60
N LEU A 509 6.61 24.55 -37.54
CA LEU A 509 5.25 24.72 -37.04
C LEU A 509 5.16 24.65 -35.50
N ILE A 510 6.27 24.34 -34.81
CA ILE A 510 6.30 24.16 -33.36
C ILE A 510 6.79 25.43 -32.66
N ASN A 511 5.96 25.97 -31.77
CA ASN A 511 6.25 27.13 -30.93
C ASN A 511 6.56 26.71 -29.48
N TYR A 512 5.83 25.72 -28.97
CA TYR A 512 5.90 25.31 -27.58
C TYR A 512 6.40 23.87 -27.46
N TYR A 513 7.32 23.63 -26.54
CA TYR A 513 7.93 22.33 -26.30
C TYR A 513 7.73 21.93 -24.85
N VAL A 514 7.16 20.74 -24.64
CA VAL A 514 6.88 20.17 -23.31
C VAL A 514 7.66 18.85 -23.18
N PRO A 515 8.86 18.86 -22.56
CA PRO A 515 9.55 17.63 -22.20
C PRO A 515 8.78 16.89 -21.10
N LEU A 516 8.56 15.59 -21.29
CA LEU A 516 7.84 14.73 -20.36
C LEU A 516 8.59 13.41 -20.15
N GLY A 517 9.12 13.19 -18.95
CA GLY A 517 9.63 11.88 -18.53
C GLY A 517 8.51 11.05 -17.92
N VAL A 518 8.29 9.83 -18.42
CA VAL A 518 7.31 8.89 -17.87
C VAL A 518 8.02 7.65 -17.37
N THR A 519 7.82 7.32 -16.10
CA THR A 519 8.50 6.18 -15.47
C THR A 519 7.48 5.16 -14.99
N LEU A 520 7.65 3.91 -15.42
CA LEU A 520 6.97 2.76 -14.83
C LEU A 520 7.97 2.08 -13.89
N SER A 521 7.85 2.43 -12.61
CA SER A 521 8.56 1.75 -11.54
C SER A 521 7.62 0.87 -10.75
N ASN A 522 8.22 -0.13 -10.11
CA ASN A 522 7.65 -0.72 -8.91
C ASN A 522 8.46 -0.28 -7.69
#